data_AF-A0A1B6HFL8-F1
#
_entry.id   AF-A0A1B6HFL8-F1
#
_cell.length_a   1.000
_cell.length_b   1.000
_cell.length_c   1.000
_cell.angle_alpha   90.00
_cell.angle_beta   90.00
_cell.angle_gamma   90.00
#
_symmetry.space_group_name_H-M   'P 1'
#
loop_
_entity.id
_entity.type
_entity.pdbx_description
1 polymer ?
#
loop_
_entity_poly.entity_id
_entity_poly.type
_entity_poly.pdbx_seq_one_letter_code
_entity_poly.pdbx_strand_id
1 'polypeptide(L)'
;TGTTIVPLVSRATPPVSFPEEELEAIISKIQRSGTELYNVKGNSATLSMAYAGALFVDDLCRAITGEPNIVHCAYVTSEVEEVKYLATPVILGPDGIEKNLGVGKTSELESTLLKEAINIIRQSIEKGEEFVHKVSPV
;
A
#
# COMPACT_ATOMS: atom_id res chain seq x y z
N THR A 1 -1.56 12.41 6.28
CA THR A 1 -2.20 11.55 7.31
C THR A 1 -2.14 10.10 6.85
N GLY A 2 -2.07 9.13 7.75
CA GLY A 2 -2.02 7.69 7.42
C GLY A 2 -3.33 7.11 6.89
N THR A 3 -4.32 7.95 6.61
CA THR A 3 -5.68 7.58 6.18
C THR A 3 -5.73 6.99 4.77
N THR A 4 -4.63 7.05 4.01
CA THR A 4 -4.50 6.36 2.71
C THR A 4 -4.04 4.91 2.85
N ILE A 5 -3.67 4.45 4.06
CA ILE A 5 -3.28 3.07 4.34
C ILE A 5 -4.55 2.30 4.71
N VAL A 6 -4.97 1.37 3.87
CA VAL A 6 -6.19 0.58 4.05
C VAL A 6 -5.85 -0.90 4.19
N PRO A 7 -5.65 -1.39 5.43
CA PRO A 7 -5.39 -2.81 5.66
C PRO A 7 -6.68 -3.61 5.46
N LEU A 8 -6.66 -4.57 4.52
CA LEU A 8 -7.78 -5.46 4.26
C LEU A 8 -7.73 -6.68 5.19
N VAL A 9 -8.05 -6.47 6.46
CA VAL A 9 -8.02 -7.51 7.51
C VAL A 9 -8.97 -8.67 7.18
N SER A 10 -10.08 -8.39 6.49
CA SER A 10 -11.02 -9.41 5.98
C SER A 10 -10.38 -10.42 5.02
N ARG A 11 -9.22 -10.08 4.44
CA ARG A 11 -8.45 -10.91 3.52
C ARG A 11 -7.22 -11.58 4.17
N ALA A 12 -7.06 -11.46 5.48
CA ALA A 12 -5.95 -12.09 6.18
C ALA A 12 -5.94 -13.62 5.99
N THR A 13 -4.74 -14.19 5.95
CA THR A 13 -4.53 -15.63 5.87
C THR A 13 -3.58 -16.05 7.00
N PRO A 14 -3.98 -16.95 7.92
CA PRO A 14 -5.31 -17.58 8.01
C PRO A 14 -6.44 -16.56 8.27
N PRO A 15 -7.71 -16.91 8.00
CA PRO A 15 -8.84 -16.02 8.25
C PRO A 15 -8.92 -15.62 9.73
N VAL A 16 -9.19 -14.34 9.99
CA VAL A 16 -9.36 -13.77 11.33
C VAL A 16 -10.67 -13.01 11.42
N SER A 17 -11.23 -12.93 12.62
CA SER A 17 -12.44 -12.17 12.91
C SER A 17 -12.26 -11.46 14.25
N PHE A 18 -12.54 -10.17 14.27
CA PHE A 18 -12.45 -9.32 15.45
C PHE A 18 -13.80 -8.63 15.69
N PRO A 19 -14.13 -8.29 16.95
CA PRO A 19 -15.17 -7.31 17.25
C PRO A 19 -14.86 -5.97 16.56
N GLU A 20 -15.89 -5.20 16.24
CA GLU A 20 -15.77 -3.93 15.50
C GLU A 20 -14.79 -2.95 16.15
N GLU A 21 -14.90 -2.73 17.46
CA GLU A 21 -14.01 -1.84 18.22
C GLU A 21 -12.54 -2.27 18.16
N GLU A 22 -12.27 -3.59 18.22
CA GLU A 22 -10.91 -4.12 18.12
C GLU A 22 -10.36 -4.00 16.70
N LEU A 23 -11.21 -4.25 15.69
CA LEU A 23 -10.84 -4.08 14.28
C LEU A 23 -10.47 -2.62 13.97
N GLU A 24 -11.28 -1.66 14.43
CA GLU A 24 -11.00 -0.23 14.29
C GLU A 24 -9.69 0.16 14.99
N ALA A 25 -9.44 -0.36 16.20
CA ALA A 25 -8.20 -0.12 16.92
C ALA A 25 -6.98 -0.66 16.17
N ILE A 26 -7.07 -1.87 15.59
CA ILE A 26 -6.01 -2.47 14.76
C ILE A 26 -5.74 -1.60 13.52
N ILE A 27 -6.79 -1.22 12.79
CA ILE A 27 -6.68 -0.38 11.59
C ILE A 27 -6.01 0.96 11.94
N SER A 28 -6.50 1.65 12.97
CA SER A 28 -5.96 2.92 13.44
C SER A 28 -4.49 2.79 13.85
N LYS A 29 -4.13 1.70 14.53
CA LYS A 29 -2.74 1.43 14.93
C LYS A 29 -1.83 1.26 13.72
N ILE A 30 -2.25 0.52 12.70
CA ILE A 30 -1.49 0.33 11.45
C ILE A 30 -1.26 1.69 10.78
N GLN A 31 -2.32 2.48 10.59
CA GLN A 31 -2.26 3.79 9.94
C GLN A 31 -1.37 4.81 10.67
N ARG A 32 -1.28 4.72 12.01
CA ARG A 32 -0.56 5.69 12.85
C ARG A 32 0.83 5.24 13.27
N SER A 33 1.20 3.99 13.02
CA SER A 33 2.46 3.37 13.47
C SER A 33 3.71 4.22 13.19
N GLY A 34 3.82 4.80 11.99
CA GLY A 34 4.95 5.69 11.63
C GLY A 34 4.99 6.99 12.45
N THR A 35 3.84 7.62 12.65
CA THR A 35 3.71 8.85 13.46
C THR A 35 4.01 8.57 14.92
N GLU A 36 3.52 7.46 15.47
CA GLU A 36 3.81 7.06 16.85
C GLU A 36 5.30 6.80 17.06
N LEU A 37 5.95 6.12 16.12
CA LEU A 37 7.38 5.88 16.18
C LEU A 37 8.17 7.20 16.17
N TYR A 38 7.80 8.14 15.29
CA TYR A 38 8.42 9.46 15.24
C TYR A 38 8.26 10.22 16.56
N ASN A 39 7.07 10.18 17.16
CA ASN A 39 6.81 10.85 18.43
C ASN A 39 7.67 10.28 19.58
N VAL A 40 7.99 8.99 19.54
CA VAL A 40 8.83 8.33 20.56
C VAL A 40 10.32 8.56 20.31
N LYS A 41 10.78 8.44 19.05
CA LYS A 41 12.22 8.43 18.72
C LYS A 41 12.76 9.75 18.19
N GLY A 42 11.89 10.68 17.80
CA GLY A 42 12.27 11.90 17.09
C GLY A 42 12.76 11.66 15.65
N ASN A 43 12.64 10.44 15.12
CA ASN A 43 13.01 10.07 13.76
C ASN A 43 12.07 9.00 13.17
N SER A 44 12.08 8.86 11.84
CA SER A 44 11.28 7.87 11.14
C SER A 44 11.84 6.44 11.31
N ALA A 45 11.02 5.45 10.95
CA ALA A 45 11.43 4.04 10.93
C ALA A 45 12.68 3.83 10.06
N THR A 46 13.74 3.24 10.65
CA THR A 46 14.98 2.90 9.95
C THR A 46 15.13 1.40 9.77
N LEU A 47 15.33 0.64 10.85
CA LEU A 47 15.57 -0.80 10.79
C LEU A 47 14.39 -1.58 10.19
N SER A 48 13.15 -1.26 10.59
CA SER A 48 11.96 -1.90 10.04
C SER A 48 11.75 -1.55 8.57
N MET A 49 12.10 -0.33 8.15
CA MET A 49 12.02 0.08 6.75
C MET A 49 13.10 -0.62 5.90
N ALA A 50 14.32 -0.74 6.42
CA ALA A 50 15.39 -1.49 5.77
C ALA A 50 15.01 -2.96 5.58
N TYR A 51 14.40 -3.57 6.60
CA TYR A 51 13.90 -4.94 6.53
C TYR A 51 12.77 -5.08 5.50
N ALA A 52 11.77 -4.18 5.52
CA ALA A 52 10.68 -4.19 4.53
C ALA A 52 11.19 -4.02 3.10
N GLY A 53 12.16 -3.12 2.89
CA GLY A 53 12.81 -2.94 1.59
C GLY A 53 13.58 -4.18 1.14
N ALA A 54 14.30 -4.84 2.05
CA ALA A 54 15.02 -6.07 1.73
C ALA A 54 14.07 -7.20 1.31
N LEU A 55 12.93 -7.37 2.00
CA LEU A 55 11.91 -8.35 1.61
C LEU A 55 11.33 -8.07 0.22
N PHE A 56 10.99 -6.81 -0.07
CA PHE A 56 10.45 -6.45 -1.39
C PHE A 56 11.45 -6.70 -2.52
N VAL A 57 12.73 -6.34 -2.30
CA VAL A 57 13.79 -6.55 -3.30
C VAL A 57 14.12 -8.03 -3.47
N ASP A 58 14.09 -8.82 -2.40
CA ASP A 58 14.27 -10.28 -2.49
C ASP A 58 13.16 -10.92 -3.35
N ASP A 59 11.89 -10.58 -3.07
CA ASP A 59 10.75 -11.03 -3.88
C ASP A 59 10.90 -10.63 -5.36
N LEU A 60 11.33 -9.40 -5.63
CA LEU A 60 11.58 -8.93 -6.99
C LEU A 60 12.71 -9.71 -7.67
N CYS A 61 13.82 -9.96 -6.98
CA CYS A 61 14.94 -10.75 -7.51
C CYS A 61 14.50 -12.18 -7.84
N ARG A 62 13.77 -12.83 -6.93
CA ARG A 62 13.25 -14.19 -7.14
C ARG A 62 12.31 -14.24 -8.35
N ALA A 63 11.43 -13.25 -8.48
CA ALA A 63 10.53 -13.12 -9.62
C ALA A 63 11.28 -12.92 -10.94
N ILE A 64 12.32 -12.08 -10.95
CA ILE A 64 13.19 -11.86 -12.12
C ILE A 64 13.88 -13.15 -12.55
N THR A 65 14.28 -13.99 -11.60
CA THR A 65 14.89 -15.30 -11.88
C THR A 65 13.89 -16.40 -12.30
N GLY A 66 12.61 -16.06 -12.44
CA GLY A 66 11.58 -16.96 -12.95
C GLY A 66 10.85 -17.77 -11.88
N GLU A 67 10.97 -17.43 -10.59
CA GLU A 67 10.10 -18.02 -9.57
C GLU A 67 8.66 -17.52 -9.77
N PRO A 68 7.67 -18.42 -10.00
CA PRO A 68 6.31 -18.01 -10.32
C PRO A 68 5.50 -17.69 -9.06
N ASN A 69 4.41 -16.94 -9.24
CA ASN A 69 3.41 -16.64 -8.20
C ASN A 69 3.94 -15.84 -7.00
N ILE A 70 4.98 -15.04 -7.18
CA ILE A 70 5.42 -14.09 -6.15
C ILE A 70 4.44 -12.93 -6.12
N VAL A 71 3.74 -12.77 -5.00
CA VAL A 71 2.76 -11.70 -4.79
C VAL A 71 3.26 -10.73 -3.74
N HIS A 72 3.30 -9.44 -4.08
CA HIS A 72 3.62 -8.36 -3.14
C HIS A 72 2.67 -7.18 -3.32
N CYS A 73 2.39 -6.42 -2.26
CA CYS A 73 1.64 -5.16 -2.39
C CYS A 73 2.58 -4.03 -2.78
N ALA A 74 2.28 -3.32 -3.87
CA ALA A 74 3.12 -2.21 -4.34
C ALA A 74 2.26 -1.04 -4.82
N TYR A 75 2.68 0.20 -4.53
CA TYR A 75 2.05 1.42 -5.05
C TYR A 75 2.53 1.69 -6.47
N VAL A 76 1.70 1.36 -7.45
CA VAL A 76 2.07 1.31 -8.87
C VAL A 76 1.00 1.94 -9.74
N THR A 77 1.28 2.12 -11.02
CA THR A 77 0.26 2.52 -12.00
C THR A 77 -0.89 1.52 -11.98
N SER A 78 -2.12 2.02 -11.87
CA SER A 78 -3.29 1.18 -11.65
C SER A 78 -4.49 1.68 -12.45
N GLU A 79 -5.28 0.72 -12.95
CA GLU A 79 -6.60 0.95 -13.57
C GLU A 79 -7.74 0.39 -12.70
N VAL A 80 -7.42 -0.09 -11.49
CA VAL A 80 -8.36 -0.80 -10.61
C VAL A 80 -9.42 0.14 -10.01
N GLU A 81 -9.08 1.43 -9.90
CA GLU A 81 -9.92 2.48 -9.33
C GLU A 81 -9.77 3.75 -10.16
N GLU A 82 -10.56 4.79 -9.88
CA GLU A 82 -10.51 6.10 -10.57
C GLU A 82 -9.28 6.95 -10.20
N VAL A 83 -8.11 6.33 -10.02
CA VAL A 83 -6.82 6.96 -9.71
C VAL A 83 -5.69 6.30 -10.50
N LYS A 84 -4.75 7.11 -11.00
CA LYS A 84 -3.63 6.64 -11.85
C LYS A 84 -2.64 5.73 -11.12
N TYR A 85 -2.56 5.84 -9.79
CA TYR A 85 -1.66 5.07 -8.95
C TYR A 85 -2.41 4.56 -7.73
N LEU A 86 -2.21 3.28 -7.38
CA LEU A 86 -2.80 2.66 -6.20
C LEU A 86 -1.94 1.50 -5.72
N ALA A 87 -1.94 1.25 -4.41
CA ALA A 87 -1.31 0.06 -3.84
C ALA A 87 -2.29 -1.11 -3.85
N THR A 88 -1.97 -2.16 -4.61
CA THR A 88 -2.70 -3.42 -4.65
C THR A 88 -1.72 -4.59 -4.68
N PRO A 89 -2.16 -5.83 -4.38
CA PRO A 89 -1.35 -7.01 -4.60
C PRO A 89 -1.04 -7.16 -6.10
N VAL A 90 0.23 -7.35 -6.44
CA VAL A 90 0.70 -7.59 -7.80
C VAL A 90 1.45 -8.91 -7.86
N ILE A 91 1.29 -9.64 -8.96
CA ILE A 91 2.17 -10.75 -9.32
C ILE A 91 3.41 -10.16 -9.96
N LEU A 92 4.58 -10.47 -9.39
CA LEU A 92 5.88 -10.12 -9.94
C LEU A 92 6.39 -11.23 -10.86
N GLY A 93 7.15 -10.87 -11.89
CA GLY A 93 7.81 -11.79 -12.80
C GLY A 93 9.04 -11.19 -13.49
N PRO A 94 9.55 -11.86 -14.55
CA PRO A 94 10.82 -11.52 -15.22
C PRO A 94 10.95 -10.06 -15.66
N ASP A 95 9.85 -9.48 -16.13
CA ASP A 95 9.81 -8.12 -16.70
C ASP A 95 9.12 -7.10 -15.75
N GLY A 96 9.06 -7.40 -14.46
CA GLY A 96 8.44 -6.53 -13.45
C GLY A 96 7.05 -7.03 -13.03
N ILE A 97 6.02 -6.22 -13.19
CA ILE A 97 4.65 -6.60 -12.81
C ILE A 97 4.00 -7.38 -13.94
N GLU A 98 3.73 -8.67 -13.71
CA GLU A 98 2.98 -9.49 -14.66
C GLU A 98 1.48 -9.22 -14.59
N LYS A 99 0.96 -9.01 -13.38
CA LYS A 99 -0.48 -8.85 -13.18
C LYS A 99 -0.80 -8.05 -11.93
N ASN A 100 -1.70 -7.09 -12.06
CA ASN A 100 -2.35 -6.46 -10.92
C ASN A 100 -3.58 -7.28 -10.48
N LEU A 101 -3.63 -7.71 -9.22
CA LEU A 101 -4.72 -8.52 -8.66
C LEU A 101 -5.90 -7.69 -8.15
N GLY A 102 -5.75 -6.37 -8.14
CA GLY A 102 -6.75 -5.42 -7.69
C GLY A 102 -7.06 -5.49 -6.19
N VAL A 103 -8.08 -4.74 -5.80
CA VAL A 103 -8.50 -4.61 -4.40
C VAL A 103 -9.14 -5.90 -3.86
N GLY A 104 -9.76 -6.71 -4.72
CA GLY A 104 -10.46 -7.92 -4.32
C GLY A 104 -11.73 -7.64 -3.51
N LYS A 105 -12.16 -8.62 -2.70
CA LYS A 105 -13.33 -8.48 -1.82
C LYS A 105 -12.96 -7.66 -0.58
N THR A 106 -13.86 -6.80 -0.15
CA THR A 106 -13.71 -5.91 1.01
C THR A 106 -14.92 -6.01 1.91
N SER A 107 -14.74 -5.76 3.22
CA SER A 107 -15.86 -5.51 4.15
C SER A 107 -16.47 -4.13 3.91
N GLU A 108 -17.62 -3.84 4.54
CA GLU A 108 -18.25 -2.51 4.44
C GLU A 108 -17.35 -1.40 5.01
N LEU A 109 -16.71 -1.66 6.15
CA LEU A 109 -15.74 -0.76 6.77
C LEU A 109 -14.54 -0.50 5.84
N GLU A 110 -13.94 -1.56 5.31
CA GLU A 110 -12.77 -1.45 4.40
C GLU A 110 -13.13 -0.71 3.10
N SER A 111 -14.32 -0.95 2.56
CA SER A 111 -14.82 -0.25 1.37
C SER A 111 -15.00 1.25 1.62
N THR A 112 -15.43 1.61 2.83
CA THR A 112 -15.59 3.02 3.24
C THR A 112 -14.22 3.69 3.36
N LEU A 113 -13.28 3.05 4.06
CA LEU A 113 -11.91 3.52 4.20
C LEU A 113 -11.21 3.67 2.84
N LEU A 114 -11.43 2.73 1.91
CA LEU A 114 -10.88 2.80 0.57
C LEU A 114 -11.40 4.01 -0.22
N LYS A 115 -12.70 4.30 -0.16
CA LYS A 115 -13.28 5.48 -0.83
C LYS A 115 -12.70 6.78 -0.29
N GLU A 116 -12.54 6.88 1.02
CA GLU A 116 -11.90 8.03 1.66
C GLU A 116 -10.42 8.17 1.25
N ALA A 117 -9.69 7.05 1.25
CA ALA A 117 -8.29 6.99 0.82
C ALA A 117 -8.13 7.45 -0.64
N ILE A 118 -8.98 6.97 -1.56
CA ILE A 118 -8.96 7.32 -2.99
C ILE A 118 -9.06 8.83 -3.21
N ASN A 119 -9.93 9.52 -2.47
CA ASN A 119 -10.07 10.97 -2.58
C ASN A 119 -8.79 11.73 -2.20
N ILE A 120 -8.08 11.25 -1.17
CA ILE A 120 -6.81 11.83 -0.72
C ILE A 120 -5.66 11.46 -1.66
N ILE A 121 -5.65 10.23 -2.15
CA ILE A 121 -4.66 9.72 -3.11
C ILE A 121 -4.73 10.54 -4.41
N ARG A 122 -5.94 10.81 -4.92
CA ARG A 122 -6.13 11.65 -6.12
C ARG A 122 -5.44 13.01 -6.00
N GLN A 123 -5.68 13.72 -4.90
CA GLN A 123 -5.04 15.02 -4.65
C GLN A 123 -3.52 14.91 -4.53
N SER A 124 -3.03 13.81 -3.95
CA SER A 124 -1.59 13.56 -3.80
C SER A 124 -0.91 13.27 -5.14
N ILE A 125 -1.58 12.52 -6.03
CA ILE A 125 -1.13 12.27 -7.40
C ILE A 125 -1.06 13.59 -8.18
N GLU A 126 -2.14 14.37 -8.19
CA GLU A 126 -2.20 15.66 -8.87
C GLU A 126 -1.07 16.59 -8.43
N LYS A 127 -0.83 16.68 -7.11
CA LYS A 127 0.29 17.47 -6.56
C LYS A 127 1.65 17.00 -7.07
N GLY A 128 1.87 15.68 -7.17
CA GLY A 128 3.10 15.11 -7.70
C GLY A 128 3.31 15.41 -9.18
N GLU A 129 2.27 15.23 -9.99
CA GLU A 129 2.30 15.49 -11.44
C GLU A 129 2.48 17.00 -11.73
N GLU A 130 1.74 17.86 -11.03
CA GLU A 130 1.89 19.31 -11.15
C GLU A 130 3.30 19.79 -10.80
N PHE A 131 3.91 19.19 -9.77
CA PHE A 131 5.27 19.55 -9.39
C PHE A 131 6.24 19.30 -10.56
N VAL A 132 6.16 18.13 -11.21
CA VAL A 132 7.00 17.82 -12.37
C VAL A 132 6.70 18.76 -13.54
N HIS A 133 5.43 19.02 -13.87
CA HIS A 133 5.06 19.94 -14.95
C HIS A 133 5.52 21.39 -14.73
N LYS A 134 5.53 21.87 -13.48
CA LYS A 134 6.02 23.22 -13.13
C LYS A 134 7.54 23.32 -13.10
N VAL A 135 8.23 22.20 -12.83
CA VAL A 135 9.70 22.12 -12.74
C VAL A 135 10.34 21.79 -14.10
N SER A 136 9.55 21.56 -15.16
CA SER A 136 10.05 21.39 -16.53
C SER A 136 10.16 22.73 -17.30
N PRO A 137 11.37 23.29 -17.41
CA PRO A 137 11.83 23.99 -18.61
C PRO A 137 12.98 23.19 -19.22
N VAL A 138 12.67 22.12 -19.96
CA VAL A 138 13.60 21.48 -20.91
C VAL A 138 12.84 21.11 -22.16
#